data_AF-A0A966FD18-F1
#
_entry.id   AF-A0A966FD18-F1
#
_cell.length_a   1.000
_cell.length_b   1.000
_cell.length_c   1.000
_cell.angle_alpha   90.00
_cell.angle_beta   90.00
_cell.angle_gamma   90.00
#
_symmetry.space_group_name_H-M   'P 1'
#
loop_
_entity.id
_entity.type
_entity.pdbx_description
1 polymer ?
#
loop_
_entity_poly.entity_id
_entity_poly.type
_entity_poly.pdbx_seq_one_letter_code
_entity_poly.pdbx_strand_id
1 'polypeptide(L)'
;YNEIKRASDIALDMLHKSLDAFARLDLATAATVVRQDELVDEEFRAVMRYLITFMMEDPRTISTSLEILFVAKAIERIGDHAKNMSEYVVYMVKGRDVRHVTVEEIEREVKQ
;
A
#
# COMPACT_ATOMS: atom_id res chain seq x y z
N TYR A 1 -3.17 -14.04 -12.86
CA TYR A 1 -2.69 -13.18 -11.77
C TYR A 1 -3.68 -12.03 -11.54
N ASN A 2 -4.89 -12.32 -11.07
CA ASN A 2 -5.88 -11.27 -10.83
C ASN A 2 -5.50 -10.43 -9.61
N GLU A 3 -4.84 -11.06 -8.64
CA GLU A 3 -4.32 -10.50 -7.41
C GLU A 3 -3.25 -9.42 -7.68
N ILE A 4 -2.31 -9.70 -8.59
CA ILE A 4 -1.27 -8.72 -8.98
C ILE A 4 -1.89 -7.51 -9.66
N LYS A 5 -2.88 -7.73 -10.52
CA LYS A 5 -3.60 -6.63 -11.17
C LYS A 5 -4.33 -5.79 -10.13
N ARG A 6 -5.06 -6.41 -9.20
CA ARG A 6 -5.73 -5.71 -8.09
C ARG A 6 -4.75 -4.91 -7.24
N ALA A 7 -3.64 -5.52 -6.79
CA ALA A 7 -2.61 -4.83 -6.03
C ALA A 7 -2.03 -3.64 -6.79
N SER A 8 -1.81 -3.79 -8.11
CA SER A 8 -1.30 -2.73 -8.98
C SER A 8 -2.29 -1.56 -9.08
N ASP A 9 -3.58 -1.87 -9.30
CA ASP A 9 -4.64 -0.85 -9.42
C ASP A 9 -4.77 -0.06 -8.10
N ILE A 10 -4.69 -0.73 -6.95
CA ILE A 10 -4.73 -0.08 -5.63
C ILE A 10 -3.49 0.79 -5.41
N ALA A 11 -2.29 0.27 -5.68
CA ALA A 11 -1.04 1.02 -5.48
C ALA A 11 -0.95 2.27 -6.38
N LEU A 12 -1.45 2.19 -7.62
CA LEU A 12 -1.53 3.35 -8.52
C LEU A 12 -2.52 4.41 -8.02
N ASP A 13 -3.68 3.97 -7.52
CA ASP A 13 -4.66 4.88 -6.92
C ASP A 13 -4.12 5.54 -5.64
N MET A 14 -3.42 4.79 -4.78
CA MET A 14 -2.71 5.34 -3.62
C MET A 14 -1.68 6.39 -4.01
N LEU A 15 -0.89 6.12 -5.06
CA LEU A 15 0.11 7.07 -5.56
C LEU A 15 -0.54 8.36 -6.06
N HIS A 16 -1.59 8.27 -6.87
CA HIS A 16 -2.31 9.46 -7.36
C HIS A 16 -2.92 10.27 -6.21
N LYS A 17 -3.64 9.61 -5.31
CA LYS A 17 -4.26 10.27 -4.15
C LYS A 17 -3.25 10.90 -3.21
N SER A 18 -2.12 10.26 -2.96
CA SER A 18 -1.08 10.83 -2.10
C SER A 18 -0.46 12.08 -2.71
N LEU A 19 -0.24 12.10 -4.04
CA LEU A 19 0.25 13.29 -4.75
C LEU A 19 -0.79 14.42 -4.75
N ASP A 20 -2.07 14.10 -4.96
CA ASP A 20 -3.16 15.06 -4.91
C ASP A 20 -3.33 15.65 -3.50
N ALA A 21 -3.29 14.79 -2.48
CA ALA A 21 -3.34 15.18 -1.08
C ALA A 21 -2.18 16.11 -0.72
N PHE A 22 -0.98 15.79 -1.19
CA PHE A 22 0.20 16.62 -0.98
C PHE A 22 0.07 17.99 -1.65
N ALA A 23 -0.33 18.02 -2.92
CA ALA A 23 -0.46 19.27 -3.68
C ALA A 23 -1.53 20.22 -3.10
N ARG A 24 -2.55 19.68 -2.44
CA ARG A 24 -3.69 20.43 -1.89
C ARG A 24 -3.69 20.54 -0.37
N LEU A 25 -2.72 19.92 0.30
CA LEU A 25 -2.72 19.72 1.75
C LEU A 25 -4.03 19.10 2.27
N ASP A 26 -4.59 18.18 1.50
CA ASP A 26 -5.88 17.55 1.78
C ASP A 26 -5.72 16.35 2.72
N LEU A 27 -6.00 16.59 4.00
CA LEU A 27 -5.96 15.59 5.05
C LEU A 27 -6.95 14.44 4.86
N ALA A 28 -8.13 14.71 4.28
CA ALA A 28 -9.13 13.68 4.09
C ALA A 28 -8.64 12.66 3.05
N THR A 29 -8.10 13.14 1.93
CA THR A 29 -7.51 12.26 0.92
C THR A 29 -6.30 11.52 1.47
N ALA A 30 -5.41 12.18 2.23
CA ALA A 30 -4.27 11.53 2.88
C ALA A 30 -4.68 10.36 3.79
N ALA A 31 -5.72 10.53 4.62
CA ALA A 31 -6.23 9.47 5.49
C ALA A 31 -6.77 8.25 4.70
N THR A 32 -7.36 8.48 3.52
CA THR A 32 -7.82 7.37 2.69
C THR A 32 -6.66 6.51 2.18
N VAL A 33 -5.53 7.13 1.81
CA VAL A 33 -4.34 6.39 1.33
C VAL A 33 -3.78 5.49 2.43
N VAL A 34 -3.69 5.99 3.66
CA VAL A 34 -3.21 5.21 4.81
C VAL A 34 -4.05 3.94 5.00
N ARG A 35 -5.38 4.03 4.83
CA ARG A 35 -6.26 2.85 4.90
C ARG A 35 -6.06 1.89 3.73
N GLN A 36 -5.80 2.40 2.52
CA GLN A 36 -5.62 1.57 1.33
C GLN A 36 -4.35 0.72 1.39
N ASP A 37 -3.35 1.14 2.15
CA ASP A 37 -2.10 0.39 2.40
C ASP A 37 -2.38 -1.03 2.90
N GLU A 38 -3.32 -1.19 3.83
CA GLU A 38 -3.70 -2.50 4.38
C GLU A 38 -4.23 -3.46 3.31
N LEU A 39 -4.93 -2.92 2.30
CA LEU A 39 -5.47 -3.71 1.19
C LEU A 39 -4.35 -4.20 0.25
N VAL A 40 -3.35 -3.36 -0.03
CA VAL A 40 -2.19 -3.76 -0.85
C VAL A 40 -1.39 -4.85 -0.13
N ASP A 41 -1.21 -4.69 1.17
CA ASP A 41 -0.57 -5.67 2.06
C ASP A 41 -1.30 -7.02 2.05
N GLU A 42 -2.63 -7.01 2.11
CA GLU A 42 -3.45 -8.21 2.05
C GLU A 42 -3.32 -8.93 0.70
N GLU A 43 -3.41 -8.20 -0.42
CA GLU A 43 -3.23 -8.78 -1.75
C GLU A 43 -1.81 -9.33 -1.94
N PHE A 44 -0.77 -8.64 -1.43
CA PHE A 44 0.60 -9.17 -1.46
C PHE A 44 0.71 -10.50 -0.72
N ARG A 45 0.15 -10.62 0.49
CA ARG A 45 0.12 -11.88 1.25
C ARG A 45 -0.68 -12.96 0.53
N ALA A 46 -1.75 -12.61 -0.17
CA ALA A 46 -2.53 -13.55 -0.98
C ALA A 46 -1.71 -14.08 -2.17
N VAL A 47 -1.00 -13.20 -2.90
CA VAL A 47 -0.07 -13.58 -3.98
C VAL A 47 1.00 -14.52 -3.45
N MET A 48 1.61 -14.22 -2.31
CA MET A 48 2.63 -15.10 -1.72
C MET A 48 2.12 -16.51 -1.47
N ARG A 49 0.93 -16.64 -0.84
CA ARG A 49 0.33 -17.97 -0.58
C ARG A 49 0.06 -18.72 -1.87
N TYR A 50 -0.49 -18.05 -2.88
CA TYR A 50 -0.76 -18.65 -4.18
C TYR A 50 0.52 -19.15 -4.86
N LEU A 51 1.59 -18.33 -4.85
CA LEU A 51 2.87 -18.71 -5.43
C LEU A 51 3.51 -19.90 -4.71
N ILE A 52 3.39 -19.98 -3.37
CA ILE A 52 3.87 -21.14 -2.59
C ILE A 52 3.15 -22.41 -3.02
N THR A 53 1.83 -22.40 -3.13
CA THR A 53 1.06 -23.56 -3.61
C THR A 53 1.51 -23.96 -5.02
N PHE A 54 1.71 -23.00 -5.92
CA PHE A 54 2.16 -23.29 -7.28
C PHE A 54 3.55 -23.95 -7.33
N MET A 55 4.48 -23.49 -6.48
CA MET A 55 5.81 -24.08 -6.34
C MET A 55 5.78 -25.49 -5.73
N MET A 56 4.84 -25.77 -4.83
CA MET A 56 4.67 -27.09 -4.21
C MET A 56 4.09 -28.12 -5.19
N GLU A 57 3.19 -27.70 -6.08
CA GLU A 57 2.60 -28.56 -7.12
C GLU A 57 3.63 -28.91 -8.21
N ASP A 58 4.49 -27.97 -8.63
CA ASP A 58 5.56 -28.22 -9.59
C ASP A 58 6.84 -27.44 -9.26
N PRO A 59 7.90 -28.11 -8.72
CA PRO A 59 9.15 -27.44 -8.38
C PRO A 59 9.85 -26.73 -9.55
N ARG A 60 9.53 -27.05 -10.81
CA ARG A 60 10.09 -26.34 -11.97
C ARG A 60 9.60 -24.91 -12.08
N THR A 61 8.51 -24.54 -11.39
CA THR A 61 7.96 -23.18 -11.41
C THR A 61 8.61 -22.25 -10.40
N ILE A 62 9.52 -22.75 -9.53
CA ILE A 62 10.13 -21.96 -8.45
C ILE A 62 10.76 -20.66 -8.96
N SER A 63 11.60 -20.72 -9.99
CA SER A 63 12.29 -19.53 -10.52
C SER A 63 11.29 -18.47 -11.00
N THR A 64 10.30 -18.86 -11.80
CA THR A 64 9.26 -17.95 -12.30
C THR A 64 8.39 -17.40 -11.16
N SER A 65 8.03 -18.23 -10.17
CA SER A 65 7.28 -17.77 -8.99
C SER A 65 8.06 -16.73 -8.18
N LEU A 66 9.38 -16.87 -8.05
CA LEU A 66 10.22 -15.88 -7.38
C LEU A 66 10.29 -14.55 -8.15
N GLU A 67 10.39 -14.59 -9.48
CA GLU A 67 10.32 -13.37 -10.31
C GLU A 67 9.00 -12.62 -10.09
N ILE A 68 7.89 -13.35 -10.05
CA ILE A 68 6.56 -12.77 -9.80
C ILE A 68 6.46 -12.22 -8.38
N LEU A 69 7.05 -12.91 -7.39
CA LEU A 69 7.11 -12.43 -6.02
C LEU A 69 7.84 -11.08 -5.93
N PHE A 70 8.94 -10.90 -6.66
CA PHE A 70 9.65 -9.62 -6.70
C PHE A 70 8.81 -8.51 -7.32
N VAL A 71 8.03 -8.81 -8.37
CA VAL A 71 7.06 -7.85 -8.94
C VAL A 71 6.01 -7.46 -7.89
N ALA A 72 5.42 -8.44 -7.21
CA ALA A 72 4.43 -8.18 -6.17
C ALA A 72 5.01 -7.35 -5.01
N LYS A 73 6.26 -7.61 -4.61
CA LYS A 73 6.94 -6.83 -3.57
C LYS A 73 7.24 -5.39 -4.04
N ALA A 74 7.58 -5.20 -5.31
CA ALA A 74 7.78 -3.86 -5.86
C ALA A 74 6.48 -3.04 -5.85
N ILE A 75 5.33 -3.67 -6.11
CA ILE A 75 4.00 -3.04 -6.03
C ILE A 75 3.67 -2.65 -4.59
N GLU A 76 3.87 -3.55 -3.62
CA GLU A 76 3.65 -3.23 -2.20
C GLU A 76 4.51 -2.05 -1.74
N ARG A 77 5.77 -1.98 -2.18
CA ARG A 77 6.64 -0.84 -1.89
C ARG A 77 6.14 0.49 -2.46
N ILE A 78 5.44 0.48 -3.60
CA ILE A 78 4.81 1.70 -4.13
C ILE A 78 3.69 2.16 -3.19
N GLY A 79 2.88 1.22 -2.68
CA GLY A 79 1.86 1.48 -1.66
C GLY A 79 2.46 2.10 -0.39
N ASP A 80 3.50 1.48 0.17
CA ASP A 80 4.19 1.98 1.37
C ASP A 80 4.75 3.39 1.16
N HIS A 81 5.37 3.68 0.01
CA HIS A 81 5.86 5.03 -0.30
C HIS A 81 4.72 6.06 -0.42
N ALA A 82 3.56 5.69 -0.99
CA ALA A 82 2.39 6.55 -1.06
C ALA A 82 1.77 6.83 0.32
N LYS A 83 1.75 5.83 1.21
CA LYS A 83 1.36 5.99 2.61
C LYS A 83 2.29 6.94 3.34
N ASN A 84 3.61 6.72 3.27
CA ASN A 84 4.61 7.57 3.91
C ASN A 84 4.43 9.05 3.49
N MET A 85 4.19 9.31 2.20
CA MET A 85 3.91 10.67 1.72
C MET A 85 2.63 11.26 2.32
N SER A 86 1.58 10.44 2.46
CA SER A 86 0.31 10.87 3.07
C SER A 86 0.45 11.17 4.57
N GLU A 87 1.25 10.40 5.30
CA GLU A 87 1.60 10.68 6.71
C GLU A 87 2.36 12.01 6.84
N TYR A 88 3.25 12.34 5.89
CA TYR A 88 3.90 13.65 5.86
C TYR A 88 2.93 14.80 5.61
N VAL A 89 1.87 14.61 4.82
CA VAL A 89 0.81 15.61 4.66
C VAL A 89 0.11 15.88 5.99
N VAL A 90 -0.22 14.82 6.75
CA VAL A 90 -0.79 14.97 8.08
C VAL A 90 0.13 15.76 9.01
N TYR A 91 1.42 15.42 9.02
CA TYR A 91 2.42 16.15 9.79
C TYR A 91 2.53 17.63 9.37
N MET A 92 2.52 17.93 8.07
CA MET A 92 2.67 19.29 7.57
C MET A 92 1.51 20.20 7.97
N VAL A 93 0.27 19.67 8.00
CA VAL A 93 -0.92 20.47 8.32
C VAL A 93 -1.21 20.51 9.83
N LYS A 94 -1.00 19.40 10.56
CA LYS A 94 -1.34 19.29 11.99
C LYS A 94 -0.15 19.49 12.93
N GLY A 95 1.09 19.40 12.42
CA GLY A 95 2.31 19.42 13.23
C GLY A 95 2.50 18.18 14.10
N ARG A 96 1.72 17.12 13.88
CA ARG A 96 1.72 15.88 14.68
C ARG A 96 2.28 14.73 13.88
N ASP A 97 3.22 14.01 14.49
CA ASP A 97 3.82 12.82 13.89
C ASP A 97 2.88 11.64 14.05
N VAL A 98 2.47 11.05 12.93
CA VAL A 98 1.51 9.94 12.88
C VAL A 98 2.08 8.66 12.29
N ARG A 99 3.40 8.57 12.09
CA ARG A 99 4.06 7.43 11.42
C ARG A 99 4.05 6.13 12.23
N HIS A 100 3.66 6.19 13.50
CA HIS A 100 3.69 5.07 14.46
C HIS A 100 2.37 4.91 15.22
N VAL A 101 1.28 5.40 14.64
CA VAL A 101 -0.06 5.31 15.24
C VAL A 101 -0.97 4.53 14.31
N THR A 102 -2.09 4.04 14.85
CA THR A 102 -3.07 3.26 14.12
C THR A 102 -3.79 4.11 13.06
N VAL A 103 -4.37 3.45 12.06
CA VAL A 103 -5.20 4.12 11.03
C VAL A 103 -6.34 4.88 11.70
N GLU A 104 -6.95 4.31 12.74
CA GLU A 104 -8.02 4.94 13.53
C GLU A 104 -7.56 6.22 14.25
N GLU A 105 -6.32 6.23 14.76
CA GLU A 105 -5.73 7.42 15.38
C GLU A 105 -5.48 8.51 14.34
N ILE A 106 -4.96 8.17 13.15
CA ILE A 106 -4.77 9.11 12.04
C ILE A 106 -6.09 9.76 11.66
N GLU A 107 -7.17 8.98 11.51
CA GLU A 107 -8.47 9.52 11.17
C GLU A 107 -9.07 10.44 12.23
N ARG A 108 -8.80 10.19 13.51
CA ARG A 108 -9.21 11.09 14.59
C ARG A 108 -8.49 12.43 14.48
N GLU A 109 -7.19 12.41 14.20
CA GLU A 109 -6.39 13.62 14.02
C GLU A 109 -6.84 14.45 12.81
N VAL A 110 -7.26 13.79 11.74
CA VAL A 110 -7.78 14.47 10.53
C VAL A 110 -9.15 15.14 10.77
N LYS A 111 -9.97 14.63 11.69
CA LYS A 111 -11.30 15.17 12.00
C LYS A 111 -11.31 16.31 13.02
N GLN A 112 -10.26 16.43 13.85
CA GLN A 112 -10.06 17.55 14.78
C GLN A 112 -9.61 18.80 14.05
#